data_AF-A0A2H9N911-F1
#
_entry.id   AF-A0A2H9N911-F1
#
_cell.length_a   1.000
_cell.length_b   1.000
_cell.length_c   1.000
_cell.angle_alpha   90.00
_cell.angle_beta   90.00
_cell.angle_gamma   90.00
#
_symmetry.space_group_name_H-M   'P 1'
#
loop_
_entity.id
_entity.type
_entity.pdbx_description
1 polymer ?
#
loop_
_entity_poly.entity_id
_entity_poly.type
_entity_poly.pdbx_seq_one_letter_code
_entity_poly.pdbx_strand_id
1 'polypeptide(L)'
;MKAAIIECSFGIMAFNEENKLIEKVLFPKKPQEAAQTLVKIEAGKMVDEIAELVNRLRKNGYETFVFENASLANEVQKKFGVKVEVSKPSEAGEMLRFSMERFAVETGFVKDAEEFTLWTHNVTMEMAKLRVKGAVEKRDLIITQAIQTLDDLDKAINLFMGRVREWYGIHFPELDRLLDKHETYARLVLNLGSKDSFTAEKLEKEEIPK
;
A
#
# COMPACT_ATOMS: atom_id res chain seq x y z
N MET A 1 -12.58 -19.45 -33.14
CA MET A 1 -11.57 -18.40 -33.42
C MET A 1 -10.83 -18.05 -32.14
N LYS A 2 -9.55 -17.68 -32.25
CA LYS A 2 -8.66 -17.37 -31.12
C LYS A 2 -8.37 -15.87 -31.05
N ALA A 3 -8.36 -15.31 -29.84
CA ALA A 3 -8.02 -13.92 -29.60
C ALA A 3 -7.00 -13.80 -28.46
N ALA A 4 -5.94 -13.03 -28.65
CA ALA A 4 -4.98 -12.68 -27.61
C ALA A 4 -5.43 -11.40 -26.90
N ILE A 5 -5.65 -11.48 -25.59
CA ILE A 5 -6.02 -10.34 -24.74
C ILE A 5 -4.76 -9.86 -24.02
N ILE A 6 -4.37 -8.63 -24.30
CA ILE A 6 -3.14 -8.01 -23.80
C ILE A 6 -3.48 -6.72 -23.05
N GLU A 7 -3.02 -6.62 -21.81
CA GLU A 7 -3.08 -5.41 -21.01
C GLU A 7 -1.96 -4.40 -21.35
N CYS A 8 -2.27 -3.11 -21.33
CA CYS A 8 -1.30 -2.01 -21.49
C CYS A 8 -1.61 -0.84 -20.56
N SER A 9 -0.74 0.18 -20.53
CA SER A 9 -0.83 1.31 -19.58
C SER A 9 -2.08 2.19 -19.72
N PHE A 10 -2.86 2.02 -20.80
CA PHE A 10 -4.02 2.85 -21.13
C PHE A 10 -5.27 2.05 -21.49
N GLY A 11 -5.22 0.72 -21.38
CA GLY A 11 -6.37 -0.13 -21.68
C GLY A 11 -6.03 -1.60 -21.83
N ILE A 12 -6.97 -2.32 -22.41
CA ILE A 12 -6.90 -3.74 -22.69
C ILE A 12 -7.28 -3.94 -24.15
N MET A 13 -6.44 -4.67 -24.88
CA MET A 13 -6.58 -4.86 -26.32
C MET A 13 -6.73 -6.34 -26.65
N ALA A 14 -7.51 -6.61 -27.69
CA ALA A 14 -7.72 -7.95 -28.22
C ALA A 14 -7.20 -8.03 -29.66
N PHE A 15 -6.30 -8.97 -29.90
CA PHE A 15 -5.69 -9.23 -31.21
C PHE A 15 -6.13 -10.58 -31.76
N ASN A 16 -6.27 -10.71 -33.08
CA ASN A 16 -6.49 -12.00 -33.74
C ASN A 16 -5.17 -12.78 -33.92
N GLU A 17 -5.24 -13.96 -34.53
CA GLU A 17 -4.05 -14.77 -34.86
C GLU A 17 -3.12 -14.11 -35.90
N GLU A 18 -3.60 -13.11 -36.64
CA GLU A 18 -2.78 -12.29 -37.56
C GLU A 18 -2.17 -11.06 -36.87
N ASN A 19 -2.23 -10.98 -35.54
CA ASN A 19 -1.76 -9.85 -34.73
C ASN A 19 -2.42 -8.50 -35.09
N LYS A 20 -3.63 -8.51 -35.66
CA LYS A 20 -4.44 -7.32 -35.91
C LYS A 20 -5.36 -7.04 -34.74
N LEU A 21 -5.45 -5.76 -34.35
CA LEU A 21 -6.36 -5.30 -33.31
C LEU A 21 -7.82 -5.51 -33.74
N ILE A 22 -8.58 -6.33 -33.01
CA ILE A 22 -10.00 -6.59 -33.25
C ILE A 22 -10.85 -5.68 -32.38
N GLU A 23 -10.54 -5.61 -31.09
CA GLU A 23 -11.37 -4.95 -30.08
C GLU A 23 -10.50 -4.33 -28.98
N LYS A 24 -11.06 -3.34 -28.29
CA LYS A 24 -10.37 -2.60 -27.23
C LYS A 24 -11.32 -2.12 -26.14
N VAL A 25 -10.80 -2.05 -24.92
CA VAL A 25 -11.37 -1.33 -23.78
C VAL A 25 -10.30 -0.34 -23.32
N LEU A 26 -10.58 0.96 -23.45
CA LEU A 26 -9.66 1.99 -22.96
C LEU A 26 -10.00 2.32 -21.51
N PHE A 27 -8.97 2.59 -20.71
CA PHE A 27 -9.19 3.04 -19.34
C PHE A 27 -9.76 4.46 -19.30
N PRO A 28 -10.45 4.84 -18.22
CA PRO A 28 -10.81 6.24 -17.98
C PRO A 28 -9.56 7.12 -18.03
N LYS A 29 -9.68 8.36 -18.54
CA LYS A 29 -8.60 9.38 -18.53
C LYS A 29 -8.31 9.94 -17.13
N LYS A 30 -8.29 9.07 -16.12
CA LYS A 30 -7.95 9.35 -14.73
C LYS A 30 -6.86 8.38 -14.30
N PRO A 31 -5.62 8.84 -14.08
CA PRO A 31 -4.50 7.96 -13.76
C PRO A 31 -4.72 7.10 -12.52
N GLN A 32 -5.48 7.59 -11.53
CA GLN A 32 -5.75 6.88 -10.29
C GLN A 32 -6.63 5.63 -10.50
N GLU A 33 -7.69 5.76 -11.30
CA GLU A 33 -8.60 4.65 -11.61
C GLU A 33 -7.86 3.60 -12.47
N ALA A 34 -7.13 4.06 -13.50
CA ALA A 34 -6.31 3.19 -14.34
C ALA A 34 -5.24 2.42 -13.55
N ALA A 35 -4.54 3.10 -12.64
CA ALA A 35 -3.53 2.47 -11.78
C ALA A 35 -4.13 1.39 -10.86
N GLN A 36 -5.31 1.63 -10.30
CA GLN A 36 -6.00 0.62 -9.48
C GLN A 36 -6.40 -0.60 -10.29
N THR A 37 -6.92 -0.41 -11.50
CA THR A 37 -7.25 -1.50 -12.42
C THR A 37 -5.99 -2.29 -12.80
N LEU A 38 -4.90 -1.62 -13.18
CA LEU A 38 -3.63 -2.25 -13.53
C LEU A 38 -3.04 -3.08 -12.39
N VAL A 39 -3.01 -2.56 -11.16
CA VAL A 39 -2.52 -3.30 -9.99
C VAL A 39 -3.37 -4.55 -9.70
N LYS A 40 -4.68 -4.49 -9.95
CA LYS A 40 -5.56 -5.67 -9.82
C LYS A 40 -5.26 -6.72 -10.89
N ILE A 41 -5.06 -6.30 -12.14
CA ILE A 41 -4.70 -7.18 -13.26
C ILE A 41 -3.35 -7.85 -13.01
N GLU A 42 -2.34 -7.10 -12.55
CA GLU A 42 -1.03 -7.64 -12.17
C GLU A 42 -1.13 -8.71 -11.08
N ALA A 43 -2.01 -8.49 -10.09
CA ALA A 43 -2.31 -9.46 -9.04
C ALA A 43 -3.10 -10.69 -9.54
N GLY A 44 -3.41 -10.76 -10.84
CA GLY A 44 -4.16 -11.85 -11.46
C GLY A 44 -5.66 -11.81 -11.20
N LYS A 45 -6.18 -10.68 -10.69
CA LYS A 45 -7.60 -10.50 -10.40
C LYS A 45 -8.35 -10.04 -11.65
N MET A 46 -9.53 -10.57 -11.85
CA MET A 46 -10.44 -10.14 -12.89
C MET A 46 -10.98 -8.74 -12.58
N VAL A 47 -10.99 -7.90 -13.62
CA VAL A 47 -11.59 -6.57 -13.60
C VAL A 47 -12.75 -6.49 -14.60
N ASP A 48 -13.60 -5.48 -14.46
CA ASP A 48 -14.82 -5.33 -15.26
C ASP A 48 -14.50 -5.06 -16.74
N GLU A 49 -13.39 -4.38 -17.02
CA GLU A 49 -12.89 -4.10 -18.36
C GLU A 49 -12.57 -5.40 -19.12
N ILE A 50 -11.97 -6.40 -18.47
CA ILE A 50 -11.71 -7.72 -19.07
C ILE A 50 -13.01 -8.47 -19.30
N ALA A 51 -13.93 -8.42 -18.33
CA ALA A 51 -15.23 -9.06 -18.45
C ALA A 51 -16.03 -8.50 -19.63
N GLU A 52 -16.02 -7.19 -19.82
CA GLU A 52 -16.66 -6.52 -20.96
C GLU A 52 -16.02 -6.97 -22.29
N LEU A 53 -14.69 -6.96 -22.37
CA LEU A 53 -13.95 -7.35 -23.58
C LEU A 53 -14.23 -8.80 -23.98
N VAL A 54 -14.18 -9.74 -23.02
CA VAL A 54 -14.48 -11.16 -23.27
C VAL A 54 -15.92 -11.32 -23.76
N ASN A 55 -16.89 -10.63 -23.16
CA ASN A 55 -18.29 -10.69 -23.60
C ASN A 55 -18.49 -10.15 -25.02
N ARG A 56 -17.81 -9.06 -25.40
CA ARG A 56 -17.84 -8.51 -26.77
C ARG A 56 -17.26 -9.52 -27.77
N LEU A 57 -16.10 -10.10 -27.45
CA LEU A 57 -15.45 -11.08 -28.31
C LEU A 57 -16.26 -12.38 -28.47
N ARG A 58 -16.93 -12.84 -27.41
CA ARG A 58 -17.84 -14.00 -27.50
C ARG A 58 -19.01 -13.76 -28.44
N LYS A 59 -19.61 -12.57 -28.42
CA LYS A 59 -20.68 -12.20 -29.37
C LYS A 59 -20.19 -12.22 -30.82
N ASN A 60 -18.90 -11.94 -31.03
CA ASN A 60 -18.24 -11.97 -32.34
C ASN A 60 -17.71 -13.37 -32.73
N GLY A 61 -18.00 -14.43 -31.96
CA GLY A 61 -17.67 -15.82 -32.30
C GLY A 61 -16.28 -16.30 -31.86
N TYR A 62 -15.60 -15.58 -30.97
CA TYR A 62 -14.33 -16.02 -30.37
C TYR A 62 -14.57 -16.96 -29.18
N GLU A 63 -13.86 -18.09 -29.17
CA GLU A 63 -14.04 -19.17 -28.18
C GLU A 63 -12.79 -19.44 -27.33
N THR A 64 -11.62 -19.13 -27.89
CA THR A 64 -10.32 -19.34 -27.25
C THR A 64 -9.65 -18.00 -26.98
N PHE A 65 -9.23 -17.76 -25.74
CA PHE A 65 -8.58 -16.53 -25.31
C PHE A 65 -7.16 -16.79 -24.80
N VAL A 66 -6.17 -16.05 -25.32
CA VAL A 66 -4.79 -16.12 -24.86
C VAL A 66 -4.52 -14.98 -23.90
N PHE A 67 -3.92 -15.28 -22.75
CA PHE A 67 -3.46 -14.29 -21.78
C PHE A 67 -1.97 -14.49 -21.49
N GLU A 68 -1.26 -13.44 -21.07
CA GLU A 68 0.13 -13.55 -20.61
C GLU A 68 0.22 -13.93 -19.11
N ASN A 69 -0.86 -13.74 -18.34
CA ASN A 69 -0.93 -14.05 -16.92
C ASN A 69 -1.79 -15.31 -16.66
N ALA A 70 -1.18 -16.35 -16.11
CA ALA A 70 -1.84 -17.62 -15.82
C ALA A 70 -2.95 -17.50 -14.76
N SER A 71 -2.77 -16.68 -13.74
CA SER A 71 -3.77 -16.47 -12.68
C SER A 71 -5.03 -15.84 -13.24
N LEU A 72 -4.86 -14.81 -14.08
CA LEU A 72 -5.96 -14.14 -14.76
C LEU A 72 -6.69 -15.08 -15.73
N ALA A 73 -5.94 -15.87 -16.52
CA ALA A 73 -6.51 -16.87 -17.42
C ALA A 73 -7.41 -17.86 -16.66
N ASN A 74 -6.92 -18.36 -15.51
CA ASN A 74 -7.68 -19.26 -14.65
C ASN A 74 -8.96 -18.62 -14.10
N GLU A 75 -8.92 -17.35 -13.66
CA GLU A 75 -10.11 -16.63 -13.21
C GLU A 75 -11.14 -16.44 -14.33
N VAL A 76 -10.68 -16.09 -15.53
CA VAL A 76 -11.54 -15.92 -16.72
C VAL A 76 -12.19 -17.25 -17.11
N GLN A 77 -11.43 -18.35 -17.12
CA GLN A 77 -11.96 -19.68 -17.39
C GLN A 77 -13.03 -20.08 -16.38
N LYS A 78 -12.78 -19.87 -15.08
CA LYS A 78 -13.76 -20.18 -14.02
C LYS A 78 -15.06 -19.40 -14.15
N LYS A 79 -14.99 -18.11 -14.50
CA LYS A 79 -16.19 -17.26 -14.55
C LYS A 79 -16.99 -17.43 -15.84
N PHE A 80 -16.31 -17.56 -16.97
CA PHE A 80 -16.97 -17.54 -18.29
C PHE A 80 -17.08 -18.91 -18.96
N GLY A 81 -16.39 -19.94 -18.44
CA GLY A 81 -16.40 -21.28 -19.02
C GLY A 81 -15.76 -21.34 -20.42
N VAL A 82 -14.87 -20.40 -20.73
CA VAL A 82 -14.22 -20.28 -22.04
C VAL A 82 -12.91 -21.06 -22.09
N LYS A 83 -12.45 -21.43 -23.29
CA LYS A 83 -11.11 -21.99 -23.46
C LYS A 83 -10.09 -20.87 -23.27
N VAL A 84 -9.14 -21.07 -22.36
CA VAL A 84 -8.04 -20.13 -22.14
C VAL A 84 -6.72 -20.81 -22.41
N GLU A 85 -5.80 -20.06 -22.98
CA GLU A 85 -4.41 -20.46 -23.17
C GLU A 85 -3.52 -19.40 -22.54
N VAL A 86 -2.34 -19.82 -22.08
CA VAL A 86 -1.35 -18.91 -21.51
C VAL A 86 -0.12 -18.93 -22.40
N SER A 87 0.27 -17.77 -22.93
CA SER A 87 1.49 -17.60 -23.72
C SER A 87 2.26 -16.40 -23.21
N LYS A 88 3.47 -16.62 -22.70
CA LYS A 88 4.33 -15.56 -22.18
C LYS A 88 5.78 -15.74 -22.69
N PRO A 89 6.28 -14.82 -23.54
CA PRO A 89 5.59 -13.70 -24.17
C PRO A 89 4.60 -14.17 -25.25
N SER A 90 3.61 -13.34 -25.56
CA SER A 90 2.79 -13.49 -26.77
C SER A 90 3.33 -12.57 -27.87
N GLU A 91 3.25 -13.00 -29.14
CA GLU A 91 3.69 -12.18 -30.28
C GLU A 91 2.92 -10.86 -30.37
N ALA A 92 1.60 -10.91 -30.17
CA ALA A 92 0.74 -9.73 -30.05
C ALA A 92 1.18 -8.79 -28.91
N GLY A 93 1.59 -9.36 -27.77
CA GLY A 93 2.07 -8.60 -26.63
C GLY A 93 3.42 -7.91 -26.88
N GLU A 94 4.35 -8.56 -27.56
CA GLU A 94 5.62 -7.95 -27.98
C GLU A 94 5.39 -6.81 -28.97
N MET A 95 4.50 -7.02 -29.94
CA MET A 95 4.14 -6.02 -30.93
C MET A 95 3.49 -4.77 -30.28
N LEU A 96 2.54 -4.98 -29.35
CA LEU A 96 1.93 -3.89 -28.59
C LEU A 96 2.97 -3.13 -27.75
N ARG A 97 3.90 -3.83 -27.09
CA ARG A 97 4.95 -3.21 -26.28
C ARG A 97 5.94 -2.39 -27.12
N PHE A 98 6.28 -2.87 -28.33
CA PHE A 98 7.19 -2.18 -29.22
C PHE A 98 6.59 -0.89 -29.82
N SER A 99 5.28 -0.85 -30.02
CA SER A 99 4.59 0.27 -30.68
C SER A 99 3.48 0.90 -29.81
N MET A 100 3.67 0.92 -28.50
CA MET A 100 2.62 1.29 -27.54
C MET A 100 2.10 2.72 -27.74
N GLU A 101 3.01 3.67 -28.03
CA GLU A 101 2.66 5.06 -28.35
C GLU A 101 1.78 5.15 -29.59
N ARG A 102 2.17 4.44 -30.66
CA ARG A 102 1.41 4.39 -31.91
C ARG A 102 0.01 3.85 -31.67
N PHE A 103 -0.14 2.77 -30.91
CA PHE A 103 -1.45 2.24 -30.55
C PHE A 103 -2.27 3.22 -29.68
N ALA A 104 -1.64 3.98 -28.78
CA ALA A 104 -2.36 4.97 -27.99
C ALA A 104 -2.96 6.08 -28.86
N VAL A 105 -2.24 6.53 -29.89
CA VAL A 105 -2.71 7.52 -30.86
C VAL A 105 -3.75 6.93 -31.82
N GLU A 106 -3.47 5.76 -32.42
CA GLU A 106 -4.39 5.07 -33.34
C GLU A 106 -5.72 4.70 -32.67
N THR A 107 -5.68 4.39 -31.37
CA THR A 107 -6.90 4.09 -30.62
C THR A 107 -7.69 5.33 -30.21
N GLY A 108 -7.15 6.54 -30.42
CA GLY A 108 -7.75 7.81 -30.03
C GLY A 108 -7.70 8.07 -28.52
N PHE A 109 -6.87 7.32 -27.79
CA PHE A 109 -6.72 7.53 -26.34
C PHE A 109 -5.98 8.83 -26.06
N VAL A 110 -4.92 9.12 -26.81
CA VAL A 110 -4.14 10.37 -26.74
C VAL A 110 -4.04 11.03 -28.10
N LYS A 111 -3.79 12.33 -28.12
CA LYS A 111 -3.63 13.12 -29.35
C LYS A 111 -2.25 12.96 -29.96
N ASP A 112 -1.22 12.86 -29.11
CA ASP A 112 0.18 12.85 -29.51
C ASP A 112 1.05 12.03 -28.53
N ALA A 113 2.32 11.91 -28.90
CA ALA A 113 3.35 11.22 -28.12
C ALA A 113 3.63 11.86 -26.76
N GLU A 114 3.47 13.18 -26.65
CA GLU A 114 3.75 13.93 -25.42
C GLU A 114 2.66 13.64 -24.37
N GLU A 115 1.39 13.67 -24.76
CA GLU A 115 0.26 13.29 -23.91
C GLU A 115 0.39 11.83 -23.47
N PHE A 116 0.85 10.93 -24.33
CA PHE A 116 1.12 9.53 -23.98
C PHE A 116 2.23 9.39 -22.93
N THR A 117 3.32 10.14 -23.10
CA THR A 117 4.44 10.13 -22.16
C THR A 117 4.00 10.64 -20.78
N LEU A 118 3.25 11.75 -20.76
CA LEU A 118 2.70 12.32 -19.54
C LEU A 118 1.71 11.36 -18.86
N TRP A 119 0.84 10.72 -19.64
CA TRP A 119 -0.08 9.69 -19.13
C TRP A 119 0.67 8.54 -18.47
N THR A 120 1.65 7.99 -19.18
CA THR A 120 2.46 6.85 -18.70
C THR A 120 3.20 7.22 -17.41
N HIS A 121 3.78 8.42 -17.34
CA HIS A 121 4.39 8.94 -16.12
C HIS A 121 3.39 8.98 -14.96
N ASN A 122 2.23 9.62 -15.16
CA ASN A 122 1.23 9.78 -14.12
C ASN A 122 0.67 8.45 -13.61
N VAL A 123 0.33 7.52 -14.51
CA VAL A 123 -0.16 6.19 -14.13
C VAL A 123 0.91 5.42 -13.35
N THR A 124 2.16 5.47 -13.81
CA THR A 124 3.29 4.81 -13.11
C THR A 124 3.48 5.38 -11.70
N MET A 125 3.36 6.71 -11.55
CA MET A 125 3.44 7.35 -10.23
C MET A 125 2.30 6.93 -9.31
N GLU A 126 1.06 6.86 -9.81
CA GLU A 126 -0.08 6.38 -9.00
C GLU A 126 0.06 4.88 -8.64
N MET A 127 0.54 4.04 -9.55
CA MET A 127 0.84 2.63 -9.25
C MET A 127 1.93 2.51 -8.18
N ALA A 128 2.98 3.32 -8.24
CA ALA A 128 4.04 3.34 -7.23
C ALA A 128 3.48 3.74 -5.85
N LYS A 129 2.63 4.78 -5.78
CA LYS A 129 1.95 5.18 -4.53
C LYS A 129 1.10 4.06 -3.95
N LEU A 130 0.34 3.34 -4.78
CA LEU A 130 -0.47 2.20 -4.34
C LEU A 130 0.40 1.08 -3.76
N ARG A 131 1.52 0.76 -4.40
CA ARG A 131 2.47 -0.25 -3.92
C ARG A 131 3.12 0.15 -2.60
N VAL A 132 3.57 1.41 -2.47
CA VAL A 132 4.14 1.95 -1.22
C VAL A 132 3.10 1.91 -0.11
N LYS A 133 1.87 2.37 -0.37
CA LYS A 133 0.77 2.33 0.60
C LYS A 133 0.51 0.90 1.09
N GLY A 134 0.39 -0.07 0.18
CA GLY A 134 0.20 -1.48 0.55
C GLY A 134 1.37 -2.08 1.34
N ALA A 135 2.60 -1.60 1.13
CA ALA A 135 3.76 -2.03 1.91
C ALA A 135 3.79 -1.42 3.33
N VAL A 136 3.39 -0.15 3.48
CA VAL A 136 3.36 0.57 4.76
C VAL A 136 2.18 0.13 5.64
N GLU A 137 1.05 -0.25 5.04
CA GLU A 137 -0.13 -0.77 5.76
C GLU A 137 0.07 -2.17 6.38
N LYS A 138 1.26 -2.78 6.24
CA LYS A 138 1.59 -4.03 6.93
C LYS A 138 1.56 -3.78 8.44
N ARG A 139 0.47 -4.22 9.08
CA ARG A 139 0.20 -4.09 10.52
C ARG A 139 1.41 -4.48 11.40
N ASP A 140 2.16 -5.48 10.97
CA ASP A 140 3.35 -5.97 11.68
C ASP A 140 4.46 -4.91 11.81
N LEU A 141 4.61 -4.02 10.82
CA LEU A 141 5.57 -2.91 10.89
C LEU A 141 5.16 -1.89 11.96
N ILE A 142 3.87 -1.56 12.03
CA ILE A 142 3.34 -0.61 13.02
C ILE A 142 3.47 -1.18 14.44
N ILE A 143 3.14 -2.46 14.61
CA ILE A 143 3.28 -3.14 15.92
C ILE A 143 4.74 -3.17 16.35
N THR A 144 5.66 -3.54 15.44
CA THR A 144 7.11 -3.57 15.74
C THR A 144 7.60 -2.20 16.17
N GLN A 145 7.21 -1.14 15.46
CA GLN A 145 7.61 0.22 15.82
C GLN A 145 7.02 0.66 17.17
N ALA A 146 5.80 0.27 17.50
CA ALA A 146 5.19 0.56 18.79
C ALA A 146 5.91 -0.13 19.96
N ILE A 147 6.29 -1.40 19.79
CA ILE A 147 7.08 -2.14 20.79
C ILE A 147 8.44 -1.47 21.00
N GLN A 148 9.16 -1.14 19.91
CA GLN A 148 10.44 -0.44 19.99
C GLN A 148 10.30 0.91 20.71
N THR A 149 9.20 1.63 20.45
CA THR A 149 8.93 2.92 21.10
C THR A 149 8.69 2.75 22.60
N LEU A 150 7.99 1.69 23.03
CA LEU A 150 7.81 1.39 24.45
C LEU A 150 9.16 1.09 25.13
N ASP A 151 10.01 0.28 24.51
CA ASP A 151 11.34 -0.03 25.04
C ASP A 151 12.22 1.22 25.16
N ASP A 152 12.12 2.13 24.19
CA ASP A 152 12.88 3.38 24.19
C ASP A 152 12.34 4.37 25.24
N LEU A 153 11.02 4.41 25.46
CA LEU A 153 10.41 5.17 26.55
C LEU A 153 10.84 4.65 27.91
N ASP A 154 10.89 3.34 28.13
CA ASP A 154 11.36 2.76 29.39
C ASP A 154 12.81 3.13 29.69
N LYS A 155 13.69 3.08 28.68
CA LYS A 155 15.09 3.54 28.82
C LYS A 155 15.17 5.03 29.14
N ALA A 156 14.37 5.86 28.45
CA ALA A 156 14.34 7.29 28.66
C ALA A 156 13.83 7.66 30.05
N ILE A 157 12.77 7.00 30.53
CA ILE A 157 12.23 7.17 31.89
C ILE A 157 13.31 6.86 32.92
N ASN A 158 14.00 5.72 32.80
CA ASN A 158 15.06 5.36 33.75
C ASN A 158 16.21 6.38 33.75
N LEU A 159 16.65 6.83 32.57
CA LEU A 159 17.71 7.83 32.45
C LEU A 159 17.31 9.17 33.09
N PHE A 160 16.11 9.68 32.78
CA PHE A 160 15.63 10.94 33.32
C PHE A 160 15.36 10.85 34.82
N MET A 161 14.81 9.73 35.29
CA MET A 161 14.55 9.55 36.72
C MET A 161 15.81 9.43 37.54
N GLY A 162 16.85 8.78 37.02
CA GLY A 162 18.19 8.82 37.62
C GLY A 162 18.68 10.27 37.77
N ARG A 163 18.58 11.07 36.70
CA ARG A 163 18.97 12.50 36.73
C ARG A 163 18.14 13.34 37.71
N VAL A 164 16.82 13.13 37.75
CA VAL A 164 15.91 13.85 38.65
C VAL A 164 16.22 13.51 40.11
N ARG A 165 16.47 12.24 40.41
CA ARG A 165 16.82 11.77 41.76
C ARG A 165 18.17 12.32 42.23
N GLU A 166 19.18 12.31 41.37
CA GLU A 166 20.48 12.94 41.65
C GLU A 166 20.32 14.44 41.91
N TRP A 167 19.54 15.13 41.09
CA TRP A 167 19.37 16.58 41.20
C TRP A 167 18.58 16.97 42.45
N TYR A 168 17.42 16.36 42.68
CA TYR A 168 16.58 16.66 43.82
C TYR A 168 17.16 16.11 45.14
N GLY A 169 17.96 15.05 45.07
CA GLY A 169 18.70 14.50 46.21
C GLY A 169 19.68 15.48 46.86
N ILE A 170 20.13 16.53 46.14
CA ILE A 170 20.91 17.62 46.75
C ILE A 170 20.10 18.36 47.82
N HIS A 171 18.79 18.50 47.60
CA HIS A 171 17.86 19.19 48.49
C HIS A 171 17.25 18.25 49.53
N PHE A 172 16.82 17.06 49.11
CA PHE A 172 16.20 16.08 50.00
C PHE A 172 16.75 14.65 49.75
N PRO A 173 17.95 14.34 50.26
CA PRO A 173 18.66 13.08 49.97
C PRO A 173 17.97 11.84 50.54
N GLU A 174 17.22 11.96 51.63
CA GLU A 174 16.57 10.82 52.28
C GLU A 174 15.39 10.28 51.46
N LEU A 175 14.73 11.13 50.65
CA LEU A 175 13.58 10.74 49.84
C LEU A 175 13.93 9.64 48.82
N ASP A 176 15.14 9.68 48.26
CA ASP A 176 15.58 8.71 47.26
C ASP A 176 15.66 7.29 47.81
N ARG A 177 16.08 7.14 49.08
CA ARG A 177 16.19 5.85 49.77
C ARG A 177 14.85 5.28 50.23
N LEU A 178 13.83 6.13 50.33
CA LEU A 178 12.51 5.75 50.85
C LEU A 178 11.55 5.32 49.73
N LEU A 179 11.82 5.70 48.48
CA LEU A 179 10.90 5.49 47.37
C LEU A 179 11.56 4.83 46.17
N ASP A 180 11.22 3.57 45.94
CA ASP A 180 11.72 2.80 44.79
C ASP A 180 11.02 3.21 43.48
N LYS A 181 9.71 3.49 43.53
CA LYS A 181 8.91 3.79 42.33
C LYS A 181 9.23 5.17 41.77
N HIS A 182 9.63 5.19 40.49
CA HIS A 182 9.95 6.41 39.77
C HIS A 182 8.79 7.38 39.63
N GLU A 183 7.61 6.88 39.27
CA GLU A 183 6.39 7.69 39.13
C GLU A 183 6.03 8.40 40.44
N THR A 184 6.01 7.65 41.56
CA THR A 184 5.71 8.20 42.88
C THR A 184 6.71 9.28 43.29
N TYR A 185 8.01 9.04 43.08
CA TYR A 185 9.04 10.03 43.36
C TYR A 185 8.84 11.32 42.56
N ALA A 186 8.65 11.20 41.23
CA ALA A 186 8.42 12.35 40.36
C ALA A 186 7.18 13.15 40.76
N ARG A 187 6.08 12.47 41.09
CA ARG A 187 4.82 13.09 41.53
C ARG A 187 5.01 13.90 42.82
N LEU A 188 5.67 13.33 43.83
CA LEU A 188 5.91 14.02 45.10
C LEU A 188 6.85 15.22 44.95
N VAL A 189 7.90 15.08 44.14
CA VAL A 189 8.81 16.19 43.84
C VAL A 189 8.06 17.33 43.16
N LEU A 190 7.20 17.02 42.19
CA LEU A 190 6.40 18.01 41.47
C LEU A 190 5.39 18.72 42.39
N ASN A 191 4.67 17.96 43.21
CA ASN A 191 3.53 18.49 43.99
C ASN A 191 3.94 19.14 45.32
N LEU A 192 4.97 18.61 45.99
CA LEU A 192 5.37 19.08 47.32
C LEU A 192 6.55 20.05 47.26
N GLY A 193 7.45 19.90 46.29
CA GLY A 193 8.56 20.82 46.06
C GLY A 193 9.56 20.84 47.22
N SER A 194 9.37 21.69 48.23
CA SER A 194 10.29 21.79 49.37
C SER A 194 10.16 20.60 50.34
N LYS A 195 11.26 20.25 51.04
CA LYS A 195 11.30 19.19 52.05
C LYS A 195 10.30 19.46 53.19
N ASP A 196 10.12 20.73 53.55
CA ASP A 196 9.19 21.14 54.62
C ASP A 196 7.72 20.91 54.26
N SER A 197 7.40 20.73 52.97
CA SER A 197 6.04 20.41 52.52
C SER A 197 5.69 18.92 52.69
N PHE A 198 6.63 18.05 53.06
CA PHE A 198 6.40 16.62 53.26
C PHE A 198 5.78 16.36 54.64
N THR A 199 4.56 16.86 54.86
CA THR A 199 3.78 16.63 56.08
C THR A 199 2.86 15.42 55.90
N ALA A 200 2.50 14.75 57.01
CA ALA A 200 1.62 13.57 56.98
C ALA A 200 0.30 13.82 56.22
N GLU A 201 -0.32 14.98 56.43
CA GLU A 201 -1.57 15.36 55.75
C GLU A 201 -1.40 15.53 54.24
N LYS A 202 -0.25 16.05 53.78
CA LYS A 202 0.02 16.23 52.35
C LYS A 202 0.44 14.92 51.69
N LEU A 203 1.16 14.05 52.38
CA LEU A 203 1.50 12.71 51.90
C LEU A 203 0.28 11.80 51.78
N GLU A 204 -0.67 11.90 52.71
CA GLU A 204 -1.96 11.18 52.64
C GLU A 204 -2.77 11.62 51.41
N LYS A 205 -2.72 12.91 51.04
CA LYS A 205 -3.33 13.43 49.79
C LYS A 205 -2.66 12.92 48.51
N GLU A 206 -1.40 12.51 48.59
CA GLU A 206 -0.62 11.94 47.47
C GLU A 206 -0.69 10.40 47.42
N GLU A 207 -1.65 9.82 48.17
CA GLU A 207 -1.93 8.39 48.27
C GLU A 207 -0.77 7.57 48.83
N ILE A 208 0.09 8.18 49.65
CA ILE A 208 1.14 7.47 50.38
C ILE A 208 0.54 6.91 51.68
N PRO A 209 0.55 5.57 51.87
CA PRO A 209 0.06 4.96 53.11
C PRO A 209 0.87 5.43 54.33
N LYS A 210 0.23 5.44 55.51
CA LYS A 210 0.88 5.74 56.79
C LYS A 210 1.92 4.70 57.19
#